data_AF-A0A9P0PXC5-F1
#
_entry.id   AF-A0A9P0PXC5-F1
#
_cell.length_a   1.000
_cell.length_b   1.000
_cell.length_c   1.000
_cell.angle_alpha   90.00
_cell.angle_beta   90.00
_cell.angle_gamma   90.00
#
_symmetry.space_group_name_H-M   'P 1'
#
loop_
_entity.id
_entity.type
_entity.pdbx_description
1 polymer ?
#
loop_
_entity_poly.entity_id
_entity_poly.type
_entity_poly.pdbx_seq_one_letter_code
_entity_poly.pdbx_strand_id
1 'polypeptide(L)'
;MDSDSDSADSGGEGTSYGLKKKMKYSQSYKSDWEKEPRFTGWLIKSQKGKNFGFCKACNKDINISSGKDSLIKHTQRKIHEQNVKSIKNRPSMTKFVTDTKRRQRAQDTKEDTAGGVCS
;
A
#
# COMPACT_ATOMS: atom_id res chain seq x y z
N MET A 1 16.76 -10.23 79.69
CA MET A 1 17.12 -11.46 78.95
C MET A 1 17.08 -11.07 77.49
N ASP A 2 18.14 -10.42 77.00
CA ASP A 2 18.30 -10.06 75.59
C ASP A 2 19.06 -11.20 74.91
N SER A 3 18.44 -11.81 73.89
CA SER A 3 19.02 -12.89 73.10
C SER A 3 19.37 -12.36 71.71
N ASP A 4 20.66 -12.08 71.55
CA ASP A 4 21.35 -11.89 70.28
C ASP A 4 21.25 -13.18 69.44
N SER A 5 20.75 -13.09 68.22
CA SER A 5 20.82 -14.20 67.26
C SER A 5 21.17 -13.66 65.88
N ASP A 6 22.48 -13.60 65.66
CA ASP A 6 23.14 -13.30 64.41
C ASP A 6 22.96 -14.48 63.43
N SER A 7 22.53 -14.20 62.20
CA SER A 7 22.60 -15.17 61.11
C SER A 7 22.89 -14.45 59.82
N ALA A 8 24.17 -14.49 59.45
CA ALA A 8 24.68 -14.18 58.14
C ALA A 8 24.00 -15.05 57.08
N ASP A 9 23.49 -14.44 56.01
CA ASP A 9 23.20 -15.16 54.78
C ASP A 9 24.08 -14.66 53.63
N SER A 10 24.61 -15.65 52.93
CA SER A 10 25.73 -15.59 52.02
C SER A 10 25.30 -15.27 50.60
N GLY A 11 26.13 -14.49 49.91
CA GLY A 11 26.51 -14.75 48.51
C GLY A 11 25.42 -15.10 47.50
N GLY A 12 24.65 -14.11 47.06
CA GLY A 12 23.86 -14.22 45.83
C GLY A 12 24.71 -13.98 44.58
N GLU A 13 25.32 -15.05 44.07
CA GLU A 13 25.95 -15.16 42.76
C GLU A 13 25.01 -14.70 41.63
N GLY A 14 25.32 -13.54 41.04
CA GLY A 14 24.59 -12.98 39.90
C GLY A 14 24.82 -13.80 38.65
N THR A 15 24.01 -14.85 38.47
CA THR A 15 23.95 -15.63 37.23
C THR A 15 23.68 -14.66 36.07
N SER A 16 24.53 -14.72 35.05
CA SER A 16 24.45 -13.92 33.83
C SER A 16 23.08 -14.05 33.18
N TYR A 17 22.21 -13.06 33.40
CA TYR A 17 20.95 -12.92 32.70
C TYR A 17 21.26 -12.52 31.25
N GLY A 18 21.46 -13.54 30.40
CA GLY A 18 21.58 -13.37 28.97
C GLY A 18 20.43 -12.49 28.48
N LEU A 19 20.78 -11.33 27.90
CA LEU A 19 19.81 -10.42 27.29
C LEU A 19 19.06 -11.20 26.21
N LYS A 20 17.85 -11.65 26.54
CA LYS A 20 16.95 -12.28 25.59
C LYS A 20 16.58 -11.21 24.58
N LYS A 21 17.26 -11.19 23.43
CA LYS A 21 16.91 -10.33 22.29
C LYS A 21 15.44 -10.63 21.99
N LYS A 22 14.54 -9.66 22.27
CA LYS A 22 13.12 -9.79 21.94
C LYS A 22 13.03 -10.07 20.44
N MET A 23 12.71 -11.32 20.09
CA MET A 23 12.47 -11.72 18.71
C MET A 23 11.35 -10.83 18.20
N LYS A 24 11.69 -9.96 17.24
CA LYS A 24 10.78 -8.94 16.72
C LYS A 24 9.72 -9.69 15.93
N TYR A 25 8.57 -9.92 16.55
CA TYR A 25 7.44 -10.63 15.94
C TYR A 25 7.04 -9.89 14.66
N SER A 26 7.54 -10.41 13.54
CA SER A 26 7.39 -9.76 12.25
C SER A 26 6.04 -10.15 11.70
N GLN A 27 5.05 -9.29 11.90
CA GLN A 27 3.70 -9.55 11.41
C GLN A 27 3.70 -9.55 9.87
N SER A 28 3.26 -10.67 9.31
CA SER A 28 2.95 -10.77 7.89
C SER A 28 1.62 -10.08 7.59
N TYR A 29 1.50 -9.52 6.39
CA TYR A 29 0.26 -9.00 5.84
C TYR A 29 -0.83 -10.07 5.92
N LYS A 30 -1.97 -9.70 6.52
CA LYS A 30 -3.15 -10.55 6.57
C LYS A 30 -4.21 -9.98 5.64
N SER A 31 -4.73 -10.81 4.76
CA SER A 31 -5.86 -10.48 3.89
C SER A 31 -7.11 -10.09 4.67
N ASP A 32 -7.25 -10.54 5.93
CA ASP A 32 -8.36 -10.12 6.80
C ASP A 32 -8.36 -8.62 7.09
N TRP A 33 -7.21 -7.95 6.99
CA TRP A 33 -7.16 -6.51 7.18
C TRP A 33 -7.81 -5.75 6.03
N GLU A 34 -7.91 -6.33 4.83
CA GLU A 34 -8.67 -5.74 3.71
C GLU A 34 -10.18 -5.74 3.98
N LYS A 35 -10.66 -6.65 4.85
CA LYS A 35 -12.06 -6.77 5.25
C LYS A 35 -12.44 -5.77 6.34
N GLU A 36 -11.47 -5.24 7.07
CA GLU A 36 -11.71 -4.26 8.11
C GLU A 36 -12.18 -2.93 7.49
N PRO A 37 -13.29 -2.33 7.98
CA PRO A 37 -13.86 -1.12 7.38
C PRO A 37 -12.91 0.09 7.46
N ARG A 38 -11.90 0.05 8.34
CA ARG A 38 -10.90 1.11 8.52
C ARG A 38 -9.81 1.10 7.43
N PHE A 39 -9.54 -0.08 6.86
CA PHE A 39 -8.44 -0.28 5.92
C PHE A 39 -8.94 -0.64 4.52
N THR A 40 -10.19 -1.07 4.41
CA THR A 40 -10.82 -1.43 3.15
C THR A 40 -10.82 -0.25 2.16
N GLY A 41 -10.67 -0.58 0.88
CA GLY A 41 -10.66 0.39 -0.23
C GLY A 41 -9.30 0.98 -0.60
N TRP A 42 -8.40 1.21 0.37
CA TRP A 42 -7.08 1.79 0.08
C TRP A 42 -5.89 0.87 0.40
N LEU A 43 -6.02 -0.04 1.36
CA LEU A 43 -4.97 -0.99 1.71
C LEU A 43 -5.01 -2.22 0.80
N ILE A 44 -3.87 -2.59 0.23
CA ILE A 44 -3.69 -3.85 -0.50
C ILE A 44 -2.35 -4.51 -0.14
N LYS A 45 -2.19 -5.78 -0.52
CA LYS A 45 -0.88 -6.45 -0.46
C LYS A 45 0.14 -5.70 -1.33
N SER A 46 1.34 -5.44 -0.79
CA SER A 46 2.44 -4.90 -1.58
C SER A 46 3.13 -6.02 -2.37
N GLN A 47 3.63 -5.69 -3.56
CA GLN A 47 4.48 -6.59 -4.36
C GLN A 47 5.91 -6.69 -3.79
N LYS A 48 6.32 -5.77 -2.91
CA LYS A 48 7.67 -5.75 -2.33
C LYS A 48 7.93 -6.88 -1.34
N GLY A 49 6.89 -7.40 -0.69
CA GLY A 49 7.08 -8.50 0.25
C GLY A 49 5.93 -8.68 1.22
N LYS A 50 5.96 -9.81 1.91
CA LYS A 50 4.90 -10.28 2.82
C LYS A 50 4.71 -9.38 4.04
N ASN A 51 5.67 -8.51 4.36
CA ASN A 51 5.63 -7.63 5.54
C ASN A 51 5.25 -6.18 5.15
N PHE A 52 4.89 -5.94 3.89
CA PHE A 52 4.55 -4.62 3.39
C PHE A 52 3.12 -4.59 2.88
N GLY A 53 2.39 -3.55 3.27
CA GLY A 53 1.08 -3.21 2.70
C GLY A 53 1.24 -2.02 1.79
N PHE A 54 0.60 -2.03 0.63
CA PHE A 54 0.62 -0.88 -0.26
C PHE A 54 -0.66 -0.06 -0.08
N CYS A 55 -0.50 1.25 0.07
CA CYS A 55 -1.59 2.20 0.13
C CYS A 55 -1.87 2.78 -1.26
N LYS A 56 -3.00 2.43 -1.86
CA LYS A 56 -3.46 2.99 -3.14
C LYS A 56 -3.73 4.48 -3.08
N ALA A 57 -4.17 4.99 -1.93
CA ALA A 57 -4.44 6.41 -1.78
C ALA A 57 -3.16 7.25 -1.79
N CYS A 58 -2.09 6.73 -1.19
CA CYS A 58 -0.82 7.45 -1.03
C CYS A 58 0.27 7.00 -2.02
N ASN A 59 0.00 5.96 -2.81
CA ASN A 59 0.98 5.24 -3.63
C ASN A 59 2.28 4.94 -2.87
N LYS A 60 2.15 4.45 -1.64
CA LYS A 60 3.29 4.21 -0.74
C LYS A 60 3.20 2.83 -0.10
N ASP A 61 4.35 2.18 -0.01
CA ASP A 61 4.53 0.96 0.77
C ASP A 61 4.64 1.29 2.25
N ILE A 62 3.80 0.66 3.06
CA ILE A 62 3.77 0.75 4.52
C ILE A 62 4.41 -0.51 5.05
N ASN A 63 5.42 -0.35 5.90
CA ASN A 63 6.04 -1.46 6.59
C ASN A 63 5.18 -1.90 7.77
N ILE A 64 4.70 -3.14 7.72
CA ILE A 64 3.82 -3.77 8.70
C ILE A 64 4.60 -4.72 9.63
N SER A 65 5.92 -4.64 9.65
CA SER A 65 6.70 -5.36 10.65
C SER A 65 6.30 -4.99 12.09
N SER A 66 5.72 -3.80 12.28
CA SER A 66 5.14 -3.35 13.57
C SER A 66 3.65 -3.71 13.75
N GLY A 67 3.04 -4.45 12.83
CA GLY A 67 1.63 -4.81 12.87
C GLY A 67 0.66 -3.70 12.49
N LYS A 68 -0.59 -3.82 12.97
CA LYS A 68 -1.70 -2.91 12.65
C LYS A 68 -1.45 -1.45 13.04
N ASP A 69 -0.63 -1.19 14.06
CA ASP A 69 -0.29 0.17 14.50
C ASP A 69 0.31 1.03 13.39
N SER A 70 1.12 0.43 12.52
CA SER A 70 1.70 1.11 11.36
C SER A 70 0.61 1.63 10.40
N LEU A 71 -0.44 0.85 10.19
CA LEU A 71 -1.59 1.19 9.36
C LEU A 71 -2.45 2.26 10.02
N ILE A 72 -2.69 2.15 11.33
CA ILE A 72 -3.45 3.15 12.10
C ILE A 72 -2.72 4.49 12.06
N LYS A 73 -1.42 4.52 12.35
CA LYS A 73 -0.60 5.75 12.24
C LYS A 73 -0.57 6.29 10.82
N HIS A 74 -0.68 5.43 9.80
CA HIS A 74 -0.79 5.87 8.42
C HIS A 74 -2.13 6.57 8.15
N THR A 75 -3.25 6.00 8.61
CA THR A 75 -4.58 6.59 8.43
C THR A 75 -4.71 7.99 9.04
N GLN A 76 -4.03 8.22 10.18
CA GLN A 76 -4.04 9.50 10.88
C GLN A 76 -3.16 10.57 10.23
N ARG A 77 -2.36 10.24 9.20
CA ARG A 77 -1.53 11.26 8.54
C ARG A 77 -2.42 12.16 7.69
N LYS A 78 -2.24 13.48 7.82
CA LYS A 78 -2.93 14.50 6.99
C LYS A 78 -2.82 14.22 5.49
N ILE A 79 -1.67 13.72 5.03
CA ILE A 79 -1.42 13.35 3.64
C ILE A 79 -2.40 12.26 3.18
N HIS A 80 -2.62 11.24 4.02
CA HIS A 80 -3.55 10.17 3.70
C HIS A 80 -4.97 10.70 3.60
N GLU A 81 -5.42 11.49 4.58
CA GLU A 81 -6.77 12.09 4.57
C GLU A 81 -7.01 12.97 3.36
N GLN A 82 -6.04 13.83 3.00
CA GLN A 82 -6.11 14.69 1.82
C GLN A 82 -6.22 13.86 0.52
N ASN A 83 -5.42 12.81 0.40
CA ASN A 83 -5.43 11.95 -0.77
C ASN A 83 -6.74 11.15 -0.87
N VAL A 84 -7.24 10.59 0.22
CA VAL A 84 -8.52 9.87 0.24
C VAL A 84 -9.68 10.81 -0.12
N LYS A 85 -9.70 12.04 0.43
CA LYS A 85 -10.68 13.07 0.06
C LYS A 85 -10.59 13.42 -1.43
N SER A 86 -9.38 13.59 -1.96
CA SER A 86 -9.14 13.88 -3.38
C SER A 86 -9.63 12.75 -4.29
N ILE A 87 -9.38 11.49 -3.91
CA ILE A 87 -9.83 10.32 -4.68
C ILE A 87 -11.35 10.19 -4.65
N LYS A 88 -11.99 10.41 -3.49
CA LYS A 88 -13.45 10.37 -3.37
C LYS A 88 -14.12 11.44 -4.24
N ASN A 89 -13.48 12.60 -4.39
CA ASN A 89 -14.03 13.72 -5.17
C ASN A 89 -13.63 13.70 -6.66
N ARG A 90 -12.79 12.76 -7.10
CA ARG A 90 -12.47 12.63 -8.53
C ARG A 90 -13.64 11.97 -9.25
N PRO A 91 -14.32 12.67 -10.19
CA PRO A 91 -15.24 11.99 -11.08
C PRO A 91 -14.46 10.95 -11.90
N SER A 92 -14.97 9.73 -11.96
CA SER A 92 -14.38 8.65 -12.76
C SER A 92 -14.22 9.13 -14.21
N MET A 93 -12.97 9.23 -14.68
CA MET A 93 -12.60 9.69 -16.03
C MET A 93 -12.86 8.61 -17.09
N THR A 94 -13.91 7.81 -16.95
CA THR A 94 -14.35 6.81 -17.93
C THR A 94 -15.43 7.34 -18.88
N LYS A 95 -15.79 8.63 -18.79
CA LYS A 95 -16.85 9.25 -19.61
C LYS A 95 -16.40 9.90 -20.92
N PHE A 96 -15.14 9.71 -21.33
CA PHE A 96 -14.64 10.22 -22.61
C PHE A 96 -14.27 9.08 -23.55
N VAL A 97 -15.27 8.28 -23.91
CA VAL A 97 -15.26 7.47 -25.13
C VAL A 97 -16.52 7.85 -25.89
N THR A 98 -16.58 9.10 -26.34
CA THR A 98 -17.60 9.52 -27.31
C THR A 98 -17.17 8.98 -28.66
N ASP A 99 -17.80 7.87 -29.03
CA ASP A 99 -18.17 7.48 -30.39
C ASP A 99 -17.21 7.96 -31.50
N THR A 100 -16.14 7.23 -31.75
CA THR A 100 -15.48 7.26 -33.05
C THR A 100 -16.25 6.37 -34.02
N LYS A 101 -17.49 6.76 -34.35
CA LYS A 101 -18.10 6.33 -35.60
C LYS A 101 -18.56 7.55 -36.38
N ARG A 102 -18.30 7.48 -37.68
CA ARG A 102 -18.96 8.17 -38.79
C ARG A 102 -18.31 9.47 -39.34
N ARG A 103 -17.75 9.25 -40.55
CA ARG A 103 -17.88 10.04 -41.81
C ARG A 103 -16.67 10.87 -42.22
N GLN A 104 -16.00 10.39 -43.27
CA GLN A 104 -15.60 11.05 -44.53
C GLN A 104 -14.51 10.16 -45.16
N ARG A 105 -14.47 9.87 -46.47
CA ARG A 105 -14.43 10.82 -47.58
C ARG A 105 -14.85 10.14 -48.89
N ALA A 106 -15.96 10.61 -49.46
CA ALA A 106 -16.13 10.58 -50.90
C ALA A 106 -15.14 11.57 -51.51
N GLN A 107 -14.44 11.17 -52.58
CA GLN A 107 -13.80 11.96 -53.65
C GLN A 107 -12.58 11.18 -54.16
N ASP A 108 -12.84 10.25 -55.08
CA ASP A 108 -11.85 9.81 -56.04
C ASP A 108 -12.16 10.57 -57.33
N THR A 109 -11.31 11.56 -57.60
CA THR A 109 -11.39 12.46 -58.74
C THR A 109 -11.03 11.70 -60.00
N LYS A 110 -11.94 11.72 -60.97
CA LYS A 110 -11.59 11.59 -62.39
C LYS A 110 -10.51 12.62 -62.75
N GLU A 111 -9.78 12.28 -63.80
CA GLU A 111 -8.90 13.10 -64.65
C GLU A 111 -7.42 12.72 -64.54
N ASP A 112 -7.01 11.75 -65.36
CA ASP A 112 -5.73 11.85 -66.06
C ASP A 112 -5.98 11.52 -67.54
N THR A 113 -5.81 12.56 -68.36
CA THR A 113 -5.83 12.52 -69.82
C THR A 113 -4.39 12.46 -70.29
N ALA A 114 -3.98 11.35 -70.89
CA ALA A 114 -2.95 11.22 -71.94
C ALA A 114 -2.87 9.72 -72.28
N GLY A 115 -3.22 9.26 -73.47
CA GLY A 115 -2.53 9.57 -74.72
C GLY A 115 -1.66 8.36 -75.08
N GLY A 116 -1.96 7.68 -76.19
CA GLY A 116 -1.11 6.58 -76.66
C GLY A 116 -1.77 5.67 -77.67
N VAL A 117 -1.78 6.11 -78.93
CA VAL A 117 -2.00 5.25 -80.10
C VAL A 117 -0.73 4.41 -80.33
N CYS A 118 -0.89 3.12 -80.62
CA CYS A 118 -0.01 2.31 -81.47
C CYS A 118 -0.78 1.03 -81.81
N SER A 119 -1.35 0.96 -83.03
CA SER A 119 -0.78 0.37 -84.25
C SER A 119 -0.86 -1.15 -84.25
#